data_AF-A0A0S8AXF3-F1
#
_entry.id   AF-A0A0S8AXF3-F1
#
_cell.length_a   1.000
_cell.length_b   1.000
_cell.length_c   1.000
_cell.angle_alpha   90.00
_cell.angle_beta   90.00
_cell.angle_gamma   90.00
#
_symmetry.space_group_name_H-M   'P 1'
#
loop_
_entity.id
_entity.type
_entity.pdbx_description
1 polymer ?
#
loop_
_entity_poly.entity_id
_entity_poly.type
_entity_poly.pdbx_seq_one_letter_code
_entity_poly.pdbx_strand_id
1 'polypeptide(L)'
;MRFHRVLMVCATAPAVFGMFAAAGPHEPDPPTVSACTECHEQIHPSIVSDWRQSRHGQNGIDCTVCHGGDHTTADDFMEARIPAPETCRMCHAEQAEQFMAGKHALAWTAMKAMPTTHALPMALTEGQKGCGGCHKIGVKNAEALEELQAAGRGYGLASCDA
;
A
#
# COMPACT_ATOMS: atom_id res chain seq x y z
N MET A 1 22.38 -64.88 55.49
CA MET A 1 23.09 -64.10 54.46
C MET A 1 22.53 -62.68 54.48
N ARG A 2 23.39 -61.67 54.51
CA ARG A 2 23.08 -60.26 54.86
C ARG A 2 22.07 -59.62 53.90
N PHE A 3 20.90 -59.25 54.43
CA PHE A 3 19.93 -58.37 53.77
C PHE A 3 20.56 -57.01 53.50
N HIS A 4 20.84 -56.68 52.24
CA HIS A 4 21.20 -55.32 51.84
C HIS A 4 19.91 -54.51 51.69
N ARG A 5 19.70 -53.59 52.64
CA ARG A 5 18.73 -52.50 52.55
C ARG A 5 19.19 -51.54 51.44
N VAL A 6 18.48 -51.53 50.31
CA VAL A 6 18.57 -50.44 49.34
C VAL A 6 17.49 -49.43 49.72
N LEU A 7 17.92 -48.33 50.37
CA LEU A 7 17.10 -47.15 50.57
C LEU A 7 16.89 -46.47 49.21
N MET A 8 15.68 -46.58 48.65
CA MET A 8 15.22 -45.70 47.58
C MET A 8 14.96 -44.31 48.17
N VAL A 9 15.87 -43.39 47.91
CA VAL A 9 15.68 -41.96 48.19
C VAL A 9 14.76 -41.39 47.11
N CYS A 10 13.51 -41.13 47.49
CA CYS A 10 12.53 -40.46 46.65
C CYS A 10 12.87 -38.96 46.63
N ALA A 11 13.57 -38.50 45.58
CA ALA A 11 13.87 -37.09 45.39
C ALA A 11 12.59 -36.37 44.91
N THR A 12 11.95 -35.63 45.81
CA THR A 12 10.84 -34.73 45.47
C THR A 12 11.40 -33.48 44.81
N ALA A 13 11.30 -33.39 43.48
CA ALA A 13 11.55 -32.16 42.75
C ALA A 13 10.40 -31.17 43.00
N PRO A 14 10.66 -29.91 43.39
CA PRO A 14 9.62 -28.91 43.50
C PRO A 14 9.12 -28.53 42.10
N ALA A 15 7.82 -28.72 41.86
CA ALA A 15 7.16 -28.26 40.66
C ALA A 15 7.17 -26.73 40.66
N VAL A 16 8.09 -26.13 39.90
CA VAL A 16 8.09 -24.70 39.61
C VAL A 16 6.99 -24.45 38.59
N PHE A 17 5.80 -24.10 39.08
CA PHE A 17 4.68 -23.67 38.25
C PHE A 17 5.05 -22.30 37.66
N GLY A 18 5.65 -22.32 36.47
CA GLY A 18 5.97 -21.11 35.73
C GLY A 18 4.68 -20.36 35.42
N MET A 19 4.56 -19.15 35.99
CA MET A 19 3.51 -18.20 35.64
C MET A 19 3.74 -17.76 34.19
N PHE A 20 3.17 -18.50 33.24
CA PHE A 20 2.99 -18.01 31.88
C PHE A 20 1.93 -16.92 31.94
N ALA A 21 2.38 -15.66 31.99
CA ALA A 21 1.54 -14.53 31.69
C ALA A 21 1.00 -14.74 30.27
N ALA A 22 -0.30 -15.05 30.16
CA ALA A 22 -0.98 -15.05 28.89
C ALA A 22 -0.88 -13.62 28.34
N ALA A 23 -0.13 -13.45 27.26
CA ALA A 23 -0.22 -12.25 26.44
C ALA A 23 -1.69 -12.16 25.99
N GLY A 24 -2.41 -11.16 26.51
CA GLY A 24 -3.75 -10.84 26.03
C GLY A 24 -3.71 -10.44 24.55
N PRO A 25 -4.87 -10.35 23.89
CA PRO A 25 -4.94 -9.79 22.54
C PRO A 25 -4.30 -8.40 22.55
N HIS A 26 -3.31 -8.18 21.69
CA HIS A 26 -2.72 -6.88 21.46
C HIS A 26 -3.82 -5.98 20.90
N GLU A 27 -4.37 -5.08 21.72
CA GLU A 27 -5.18 -3.99 21.22
C GLU A 27 -4.31 -3.18 20.25
N PRO A 28 -4.77 -2.89 19.02
CA PRO A 28 -3.99 -2.09 18.10
C PRO A 28 -3.74 -0.73 18.74
N ASP A 29 -2.48 -0.29 18.75
CA ASP A 29 -2.14 1.07 19.19
C ASP A 29 -2.99 2.08 18.42
N PRO A 30 -3.39 3.20 19.06
CA PRO A 30 -4.15 4.24 18.37
C PRO A 30 -3.40 4.65 17.10
N PRO A 31 -4.10 4.84 15.97
CA PRO A 31 -3.45 5.19 14.70
C PRO A 31 -2.60 6.42 14.97
N THR A 32 -1.29 6.26 14.78
CA THR A 32 -0.33 7.34 14.97
C THR A 32 -0.82 8.52 14.14
N VAL A 33 -1.14 9.62 14.81
CA VAL A 33 -1.43 10.90 14.16
C VAL A 33 -0.14 11.27 13.43
N SER A 34 -0.03 10.91 12.16
CA SER A 34 1.18 11.22 11.42
C SER A 34 1.20 12.71 11.13
N ALA A 35 2.40 13.29 11.09
CA ALA A 35 2.60 14.68 10.70
C ALA A 35 1.90 15.01 9.37
N CYS A 36 1.71 14.01 8.50
CA CYS A 36 0.92 14.10 7.28
C CYS A 36 -0.53 14.48 7.57
N THR A 37 -1.21 13.81 8.50
CA THR A 37 -2.63 14.08 8.82
C THR A 37 -2.83 15.47 9.42
N GLU A 38 -1.91 15.96 10.25
CA GLU A 38 -2.03 17.29 10.89
C GLU A 38 -2.10 18.44 9.86
N CYS A 39 -1.26 18.39 8.83
CA CYS A 39 -1.29 19.38 7.75
C CYS A 39 -2.41 19.07 6.75
N HIS A 40 -2.54 17.83 6.30
CA HIS A 40 -3.50 17.45 5.26
C HIS A 40 -4.96 17.55 5.69
N GLU A 41 -5.27 17.50 6.99
CA GLU A 41 -6.63 17.80 7.46
C GLU A 41 -7.03 19.26 7.22
N GLN A 42 -6.08 20.17 7.22
CA GLN A 42 -6.35 21.60 7.05
C GLN A 42 -6.54 21.95 5.58
N ILE A 43 -5.73 21.34 4.69
CA ILE A 43 -5.74 21.66 3.26
C ILE A 43 -6.60 20.70 2.42
N HIS A 44 -6.75 19.44 2.85
CA HIS A 44 -7.46 18.37 2.14
C HIS A 44 -8.29 17.49 3.11
N PRO A 45 -9.23 18.07 3.89
CA PRO A 45 -9.96 17.37 4.95
C PRO A 45 -10.69 16.11 4.47
N SER A 46 -11.22 16.13 3.24
CA SER A 46 -11.93 14.98 2.67
C SER A 46 -11.01 13.79 2.44
N ILE A 47 -9.76 13.99 2.01
CA ILE A 47 -8.81 12.89 1.78
C ILE A 47 -8.48 12.20 3.11
N VAL A 48 -8.22 12.97 4.16
CA VAL A 48 -7.94 12.41 5.48
C VAL A 48 -9.18 11.72 6.06
N SER A 49 -10.37 12.29 5.84
CA SER A 49 -11.64 11.67 6.23
C SER A 49 -11.86 10.31 5.53
N ASP A 50 -11.59 10.22 4.23
CA ASP A 50 -11.72 8.98 3.45
C ASP A 50 -10.71 7.93 3.92
N TRP A 51 -9.45 8.33 4.16
CA TRP A 51 -8.45 7.44 4.72
C TRP A 51 -8.86 6.91 6.10
N ARG A 52 -9.31 7.78 7.03
CA ARG A 52 -9.78 7.39 8.37
C ARG A 52 -10.91 6.38 8.34
N GLN A 53 -11.82 6.50 7.37
CA GLN A 53 -12.95 5.59 7.21
C GLN A 53 -12.58 4.28 6.50
N SER A 54 -11.46 4.25 5.78
CA SER A 54 -10.98 3.06 5.08
C SER A 54 -10.45 1.99 6.03
N ARG A 55 -10.35 0.75 5.54
CA ARG A 55 -9.68 -0.33 6.29
C ARG A 55 -8.19 -0.04 6.51
N HIS A 56 -7.53 0.66 5.60
CA HIS A 56 -6.13 1.03 5.77
C HIS A 56 -5.94 1.98 6.97
N GLY A 57 -6.73 3.04 7.05
CA GLY A 57 -6.67 3.96 8.20
C GLY A 57 -7.07 3.30 9.52
N GLN A 58 -8.11 2.46 9.52
CA GLN A 58 -8.54 1.70 10.70
C GLN A 58 -7.48 0.70 11.20
N ASN A 59 -6.60 0.22 10.32
CA ASN A 59 -5.49 -0.68 10.67
C ASN A 59 -4.14 0.05 10.78
N GLY A 60 -4.14 1.39 10.86
CA GLY A 60 -2.92 2.18 11.08
C GLY A 60 -1.94 2.20 9.91
N ILE A 61 -2.37 1.90 8.68
CA ILE A 61 -1.53 2.05 7.49
C ILE A 61 -1.40 3.53 7.16
N ASP A 62 -0.26 4.11 7.52
CA ASP A 62 0.03 5.53 7.39
C ASP A 62 0.18 6.01 5.94
N CYS A 63 -0.03 7.31 5.71
CA CYS A 63 0.16 7.99 4.42
C CYS A 63 1.51 7.66 3.78
N THR A 64 2.57 7.65 4.59
CA THR A 64 3.95 7.45 4.13
C THR A 64 4.22 6.03 3.62
N VAL A 65 3.42 5.04 4.04
CA VAL A 65 3.55 3.66 3.56
C VAL A 65 3.33 3.58 2.05
N CYS A 66 2.41 4.40 1.54
CA CYS A 66 2.07 4.46 0.12
C CYS A 66 2.82 5.57 -0.62
N HIS A 67 2.88 6.77 -0.02
CA HIS A 67 3.38 7.98 -0.67
C HIS A 67 4.84 8.31 -0.37
N GLY A 68 5.51 7.54 0.50
CA GLY A 68 6.83 7.91 1.01
C GLY A 68 6.78 9.11 1.97
N GLY A 69 7.95 9.56 2.41
CA GLY A 69 8.09 10.69 3.35
C GLY A 69 9.04 11.77 2.85
N ASP A 70 9.27 11.81 1.53
CA ASP A 70 10.27 12.70 0.92
C ASP A 70 9.78 14.16 0.85
N HIS A 71 8.46 14.38 0.91
CA HIS A 71 7.86 15.71 1.03
C HIS A 71 7.53 16.03 2.49
N THR A 72 7.75 17.28 2.87
CA THR A 72 7.55 17.77 4.25
C THR A 72 6.88 19.14 4.33
N THR A 73 6.71 19.81 3.19
CA THR A 73 6.14 21.15 3.08
C THR A 73 5.14 21.22 1.92
N ALA A 74 4.49 22.38 1.76
CA ALA A 74 3.63 22.62 0.60
C ALA A 74 4.43 22.81 -0.71
N ASP A 75 5.69 23.22 -0.62
CA ASP A 75 6.51 23.54 -1.79
C ASP A 75 7.20 22.30 -2.39
N ASP A 76 7.40 21.25 -1.59
CA ASP A 76 8.04 20.00 -2.00
C ASP A 76 7.04 18.87 -2.28
N PHE A 77 5.74 19.18 -2.41
CA PHE A 77 4.67 18.19 -2.60
C PHE A 77 4.90 17.20 -3.75
N MET A 78 5.71 17.58 -4.74
CA MET A 78 6.10 16.76 -5.88
C MET A 78 7.05 15.61 -5.52
N GLU A 79 7.66 15.63 -4.35
CA GLU A 79 8.49 14.54 -3.84
C GLU A 79 7.63 13.38 -3.29
N ALA A 80 6.32 13.59 -3.10
CA ALA A 80 5.39 12.52 -2.79
C ALA A 80 5.36 11.48 -3.93
N ARG A 81 5.46 10.21 -3.57
CA ARG A 81 5.37 9.10 -4.50
C ARG A 81 3.91 8.87 -4.87
N ILE A 82 3.69 8.54 -6.14
CA ILE A 82 2.41 8.04 -6.62
C ILE A 82 2.42 6.52 -6.46
N PRO A 83 1.52 5.91 -5.66
CA PRO A 83 1.53 4.48 -5.42
C PRO A 83 1.33 3.68 -6.71
N ALA A 84 2.20 2.69 -6.94
CA ALA A 84 2.11 1.74 -8.04
C ALA A 84 1.68 0.36 -7.52
N PRO A 85 1.31 -0.61 -8.39
CA PRO A 85 0.99 -1.97 -7.95
C PRO A 85 2.07 -2.60 -7.05
N GLU A 86 3.34 -2.26 -7.28
CA GLU A 86 4.48 -2.66 -6.46
C GLU A 86 4.41 -2.14 -5.02
N THR A 87 3.90 -0.93 -4.80
CA THR A 87 3.66 -0.38 -3.46
C THR A 87 2.67 -1.26 -2.70
N CYS A 88 1.58 -1.68 -3.38
CA CYS A 88 0.57 -2.55 -2.81
C CYS A 88 1.10 -3.97 -2.56
N ARG A 89 1.98 -4.47 -3.44
CA ARG A 89 2.55 -5.83 -3.38
C ARG A 89 3.28 -6.12 -2.06
N MET A 90 3.77 -5.09 -1.37
CA MET A 90 4.42 -5.23 -0.06
C MET A 90 3.52 -5.96 0.95
N CYS A 91 2.21 -5.74 0.89
CA CYS A 91 1.22 -6.37 1.76
C CYS A 91 0.22 -7.27 0.99
N HIS A 92 -0.03 -6.98 -0.28
CA HIS A 92 -1.03 -7.63 -1.13
C HIS A 92 -0.38 -8.34 -2.33
N ALA A 93 0.54 -9.26 -2.04
CA ALA A 93 1.33 -9.93 -3.07
C ALA A 93 0.46 -10.68 -4.10
N GLU A 94 -0.52 -11.44 -3.63
CA GLU A 94 -1.43 -12.23 -4.47
C GLU A 94 -2.26 -11.33 -5.40
N GLN A 95 -2.87 -10.26 -4.87
CA GLN A 95 -3.70 -9.36 -5.67
C GLN A 95 -2.85 -8.60 -6.69
N ALA A 96 -1.63 -8.19 -6.31
CA ALA A 96 -0.71 -7.56 -7.24
C ALA A 96 -0.31 -8.53 -8.36
N GLU A 97 -0.04 -9.80 -8.06
CA GLU A 97 0.26 -10.81 -9.08
C GLU A 97 -0.91 -11.04 -10.03
N GLN A 98 -2.13 -11.20 -9.49
CA GLN A 98 -3.34 -11.36 -10.27
C GLN A 98 -3.59 -10.16 -11.19
N PHE A 99 -3.41 -8.93 -10.67
CA PHE A 99 -3.55 -7.72 -11.47
C PHE A 99 -2.54 -7.67 -12.61
N MET A 100 -1.26 -7.92 -12.31
CA MET A 100 -0.17 -7.89 -13.29
C MET A 100 -0.30 -8.97 -14.37
N ALA A 101 -0.85 -10.14 -14.02
CA ALA A 101 -1.18 -11.19 -14.98
C ALA A 101 -2.43 -10.88 -15.82
N GLY A 102 -3.26 -9.93 -15.40
CA GLY A 102 -4.53 -9.57 -16.02
C GLY A 102 -4.40 -8.60 -17.20
N LYS A 103 -5.42 -8.55 -18.05
CA LYS A 103 -5.49 -7.62 -19.19
C LYS A 103 -5.56 -6.15 -18.77
N HIS A 104 -6.07 -5.86 -17.58
CA HIS A 104 -6.12 -4.49 -17.07
C HIS A 104 -4.72 -3.89 -16.88
N ALA A 105 -3.73 -4.68 -16.43
CA ALA A 105 -2.34 -4.20 -16.36
C ALA A 105 -1.78 -3.84 -17.74
N LEU A 106 -2.29 -4.42 -18.82
CA LEU A 106 -1.88 -4.15 -20.20
C LEU A 106 -2.69 -3.02 -20.87
N ALA A 107 -3.70 -2.45 -20.21
CA ALA A 107 -4.68 -1.57 -20.85
C ALA A 107 -4.06 -0.34 -21.52
N TRP A 108 -3.05 0.27 -20.90
CA TRP A 108 -2.35 1.44 -21.43
C TRP A 108 -1.61 1.11 -22.72
N THR A 109 -0.80 0.04 -22.68
CA THR A 109 -0.08 -0.47 -23.84
C THR A 109 -1.04 -0.86 -24.96
N ALA A 110 -2.15 -1.53 -24.64
CA ALA A 110 -3.17 -1.90 -25.61
C ALA A 110 -3.80 -0.67 -26.29
N MET A 111 -4.10 0.39 -25.52
CA MET A 111 -4.61 1.64 -26.09
C MET A 111 -3.61 2.29 -27.05
N LYS A 112 -2.35 2.40 -26.62
CA LYS A 112 -1.29 3.05 -27.40
C LYS A 112 -0.86 2.24 -28.62
N ALA A 113 -1.04 0.91 -28.60
CA ALA A 113 -0.70 0.02 -29.70
C ALA A 113 -1.74 -0.02 -30.82
N MET A 114 -2.96 0.49 -30.59
CA MET A 114 -4.00 0.50 -31.63
C MET A 114 -3.58 1.43 -32.79
N PRO A 115 -3.52 0.94 -34.05
CA PRO A 115 -2.91 1.67 -35.16
C PRO A 115 -3.51 3.05 -35.43
N THR A 116 -4.78 3.26 -35.08
CA THR A 116 -5.49 4.52 -35.33
C THR A 116 -5.61 5.41 -34.09
N THR A 117 -5.05 5.04 -32.93
CA THR A 117 -5.16 5.85 -31.70
C THR A 117 -4.59 7.25 -31.88
N HIS A 118 -3.50 7.39 -32.65
CA HIS A 118 -2.91 8.70 -32.95
C HIS A 118 -3.78 9.58 -33.87
N ALA A 119 -4.75 8.99 -34.57
CA ALA A 119 -5.69 9.69 -35.43
C ALA A 119 -7.00 10.04 -34.72
N LEU A 120 -7.19 9.57 -33.47
CA LEU A 120 -8.34 9.95 -32.66
C LEU A 120 -8.21 11.42 -32.21
N PRO A 121 -9.33 12.13 -32.05
CA PRO A 121 -9.31 13.45 -31.43
C PRO A 121 -8.59 13.41 -30.08
N MET A 122 -7.69 14.37 -29.83
CA MET A 122 -6.92 14.48 -28.59
C MET A 122 -7.83 14.43 -27.35
N ALA A 123 -9.05 14.99 -27.44
CA ALA A 123 -10.05 14.94 -26.38
C ALA A 123 -10.46 13.51 -25.93
N LEU A 124 -10.22 12.49 -26.77
CA LEU A 124 -10.53 11.09 -26.48
C LEU A 124 -9.31 10.29 -26.01
N THR A 125 -8.08 10.77 -26.23
CA THR A 125 -6.85 10.01 -25.99
C THR A 125 -5.91 10.65 -24.97
N GLU A 126 -6.03 11.95 -24.74
CA GLU A 126 -5.14 12.72 -23.87
C GLU A 126 -5.81 13.15 -22.57
N GLY A 127 -4.98 13.61 -21.62
CA GLY A 127 -5.44 14.15 -20.34
C GLY A 127 -6.21 13.16 -19.48
N GLN A 128 -6.03 11.85 -19.74
CA GLN A 128 -6.71 10.77 -19.01
C GLN A 128 -8.23 10.89 -19.06
N LYS A 129 -8.74 11.31 -20.22
CA LYS A 129 -10.17 11.39 -20.57
C LYS A 129 -10.47 10.44 -21.73
N GLY A 130 -11.76 10.19 -21.99
CA GLY A 130 -12.20 9.28 -23.06
C GLY A 130 -11.60 7.88 -22.90
N CYS A 131 -10.90 7.40 -23.94
CA CYS A 131 -10.19 6.12 -23.93
C CYS A 131 -9.11 6.09 -22.83
N GLY A 132 -8.35 7.19 -22.68
CA GLY A 132 -7.31 7.33 -21.65
C GLY A 132 -7.87 7.25 -20.23
N GLY A 133 -9.10 7.69 -20.03
CA GLY A 133 -9.79 7.61 -18.72
C GLY A 133 -9.96 6.17 -18.23
N CYS A 134 -10.38 5.26 -19.10
CA CYS A 134 -10.53 3.85 -18.72
C CYS A 134 -9.20 3.08 -18.82
N HIS A 135 -8.36 3.40 -19.80
CA HIS A 135 -7.13 2.64 -20.05
C HIS A 135 -5.94 3.06 -19.18
N LYS A 136 -6.02 4.19 -18.44
CA LYS A 136 -5.00 4.61 -17.47
C LYS A 136 -4.76 3.59 -16.35
N ILE A 137 -5.69 2.65 -16.12
CA ILE A 137 -5.47 1.53 -15.21
C ILE A 137 -4.25 0.68 -15.60
N GLY A 138 -3.89 0.66 -16.89
CA GLY A 138 -2.72 -0.07 -17.34
C GLY A 138 -1.42 0.47 -16.77
N VAL A 139 -0.48 -0.46 -16.54
CA VAL A 139 0.87 -0.13 -16.12
C VAL A 139 1.57 0.61 -17.25
N LYS A 140 2.30 1.66 -16.88
CA LYS A 140 3.06 2.52 -17.79
C LYS A 140 4.54 2.19 -17.63
N ASN A 141 5.27 2.16 -18.73
CA ASN A 141 6.73 2.07 -18.69
C ASN A 141 7.32 3.42 -18.23
N ALA A 142 8.64 3.44 -17.97
CA ALA A 142 9.32 4.64 -17.48
C ALA A 142 9.14 5.86 -18.41
N GLU A 143 9.24 5.64 -19.72
CA GLU A 143 9.05 6.68 -20.74
C GLU A 143 7.63 7.28 -20.69
N ALA A 144 6.59 6.44 -20.69
CA ALA A 144 5.22 6.93 -20.60
C ALA A 144 4.93 7.63 -19.27
N LEU A 145 5.54 7.20 -18.17
CA LEU A 145 5.43 7.90 -16.88
C LEU A 145 6.08 9.28 -16.94
N GLU A 146 7.28 9.39 -17.52
CA GLU A 146 7.98 10.67 -17.69
C GLU A 146 7.18 11.64 -18.55
N GLU A 147 6.65 11.18 -19.69
CA GLU A 147 5.79 11.98 -20.57
C GLU A 147 4.54 12.49 -19.83
N LEU A 148 3.86 11.60 -19.10
CA LEU A 148 2.65 11.97 -18.36
C LEU A 148 2.96 12.94 -17.22
N GLN A 149 4.06 12.74 -16.50
CA GLN A 149 4.50 13.65 -15.44
C GLN A 149 4.82 15.04 -16.00
N ALA A 150 5.45 15.12 -17.17
CA ALA A 150 5.72 16.37 -17.87
C ALA A 150 4.44 17.07 -18.36
N ALA A 151 3.42 16.31 -18.76
CA ALA A 151 2.10 16.83 -19.15
C ALA A 151 1.22 17.23 -17.95
N GLY A 152 1.54 16.74 -16.74
CA GLY A 152 0.88 17.09 -15.48
C GLY A 152 0.99 15.95 -14.47
N ARG A 153 1.47 16.24 -13.25
CA ARG A 153 1.53 15.23 -12.17
C ARG A 153 0.19 15.02 -11.48
N GLY A 154 -0.06 13.78 -11.07
CA GLY A 154 -1.15 13.39 -10.19
C GLY A 154 -2.05 12.34 -10.84
N TYR A 155 -3.14 12.78 -11.46
CA TYR A 155 -4.22 11.91 -11.93
C TYR A 155 -3.86 11.09 -13.17
N GLY A 156 -4.10 9.78 -13.08
CA GLY A 156 -3.88 8.80 -14.13
C GLY A 156 -2.43 8.40 -14.31
N LEU A 157 -1.56 8.72 -13.35
CA LEU A 157 -0.19 8.18 -13.32
C LEU A 157 -0.20 6.78 -12.72
N ALA A 158 -0.93 6.56 -11.63
CA ALA A 158 -1.05 5.25 -11.03
C ALA A 158 -1.94 4.33 -11.87
N SER A 159 -1.82 3.02 -11.64
CA SER A 159 -2.89 2.08 -12.00
C SER A 159 -4.04 2.13 -11.00
N CYS A 160 -3.76 2.61 -9.78
CA CYS A 160 -4.69 2.60 -8.64
C CYS A 160 -5.40 3.95 -8.42
N ASP A 161 -5.09 4.97 -9.23
CA ASP A 161 -5.85 6.23 -9.31
C ASP A 161 -6.83 6.23 -10.48
N ALA A 162 -6.98 5.06 -11.13
CA ALA A 162 -7.83 4.80 -12.29
C ALA A 162 -9.30 5.00 -11.97
#